data_AF-A0A1P8X2T3-F1
#
_entry.id   AF-A0A1P8X2T3-F1
#
_cell.length_a   1.000
_cell.length_b   1.000
_cell.length_c   1.000
_cell.angle_alpha   90.00
_cell.angle_beta   90.00
_cell.angle_gamma   90.00
#
_symmetry.space_group_name_H-M   'P 1'
#
loop_
_entity.id
_entity.type
_entity.pdbx_description
1 polymer ?
#
loop_
_entity_poly.entity_id
_entity_poly.type
_entity_poly.pdbx_seq_one_letter_code
_entity_poly.pdbx_strand_id
1 'polypeptide(L)'
;MDHYLPKGRFPHLSIIPANLFPMCDACQAEKLEKTGDGNHPRFFIHPYFDVFSIPRIVDLAIDAPYDAPTFELRPHPDLLPEEATLVGVHLRELDVPARYVRFFRNEYRRLIRNVVKLRVAGLPIEATIDGFREGFADPTPNSWQHVFYSAVLGNAALIEFLTNAELPAYP
;
A
#
# COMPACT_ATOMS: atom_id res chain seq x y z
N MET A 1 15.30 10.79 7.61
CA MET A 1 14.64 12.09 7.92
C MET A 1 14.93 12.99 6.73
N ASP A 2 13.92 13.69 6.23
CA ASP A 2 14.01 14.49 5.01
C ASP A 2 13.35 15.86 5.16
N HIS A 3 13.66 16.78 4.23
CA HIS A 3 13.05 18.10 4.14
C HIS A 3 11.78 18.08 3.29
N TYR A 4 10.62 18.50 3.80
CA TYR A 4 9.38 18.56 3.00
C TYR A 4 9.51 19.53 1.83
N LEU A 5 9.90 20.77 2.14
CA LEU A 5 10.36 21.76 1.17
C LEU A 5 11.87 21.62 0.99
N PRO A 6 12.34 21.49 -0.26
CA PRO A 6 13.68 21.03 -0.55
C PRO A 6 14.73 22.12 -0.23
N LYS A 7 15.82 21.72 0.42
CA LYS A 7 16.82 22.64 1.00
C LYS A 7 17.56 23.49 -0.05
N GLY A 8 17.72 22.98 -1.27
CA GLY A 8 18.38 23.74 -2.34
C GLY A 8 17.56 24.95 -2.77
N ARG A 9 16.23 24.90 -2.62
CA ARG A 9 15.30 26.00 -2.93
C ARG A 9 14.89 26.80 -1.69
N PHE A 10 14.82 26.16 -0.53
CA PHE A 10 14.36 26.77 0.72
C PHE A 10 15.34 26.54 1.89
N PRO A 11 16.59 27.02 1.79
CA PRO A 11 17.65 26.73 2.77
C PRO A 11 17.33 27.28 4.17
N HIS A 12 16.62 28.40 4.25
CA HIS A 12 16.19 28.99 5.53
C HIS A 12 15.21 28.09 6.30
N LEU A 13 14.53 27.16 5.61
CA LEU A 13 13.60 26.21 6.22
C LEU A 13 14.28 24.89 6.64
N SER A 14 15.59 24.72 6.40
CA SER A 14 16.26 23.43 6.62
C SER A 14 16.37 23.00 8.08
N ILE A 15 16.28 23.94 9.03
CA ILE A 15 16.33 23.66 10.48
C ILE A 15 14.94 23.74 11.13
N ILE A 16 13.90 24.08 10.36
CA ILE A 16 12.56 24.27 10.90
C ILE A 16 11.93 22.89 11.10
N PRO A 17 11.53 22.51 12.33
CA PRO A 17 11.00 21.17 12.60
C PRO A 17 9.76 20.82 11.75
N ALA A 18 8.90 21.81 11.46
CA ALA A 18 7.74 21.64 10.58
C ALA A 18 8.12 21.34 9.12
N ASN A 19 9.38 21.54 8.72
CA ASN A 19 9.89 21.17 7.41
C ASN A 19 10.64 19.83 7.43
N LEU A 20 10.75 19.15 8.58
CA LEU A 20 11.50 17.90 8.74
C LEU A 20 10.53 16.75 9.04
N PHE A 21 10.60 15.69 8.25
CA PHE A 21 9.70 14.54 8.41
C PHE A 21 10.41 13.20 8.17
N PRO A 22 9.90 12.09 8.73
CA PRO A 22 10.47 10.77 8.54
C PRO A 22 10.21 10.32 7.10
N MET A 23 11.27 9.86 6.46
CA MET A 23 11.24 9.27 5.13
C MET A 23 12.39 8.26 5.06
N CYS A 24 12.17 7.14 4.38
CA CYS A 24 13.20 6.13 4.16
C CYS A 24 14.13 6.54 3.01
N ASP A 25 15.33 5.95 2.98
CA ASP A 25 16.36 6.26 1.98
C ASP A 25 15.86 6.11 0.53
N ALA A 26 15.07 5.06 0.27
CA ALA A 26 14.49 4.82 -1.05
C ALA A 26 13.50 5.93 -1.47
N CYS A 27 12.66 6.41 -0.54
CA CYS A 27 11.77 7.53 -0.83
C CYS A 27 12.54 8.85 -0.97
N GLN A 28 13.59 9.08 -0.17
CA GLN A 28 14.43 10.27 -0.29
C GLN A 28 15.14 10.32 -1.66
N ALA A 29 15.63 9.18 -2.15
CA ALA A 29 16.28 9.07 -3.44
C ALA A 29 15.34 9.38 -4.63
N GLU A 30 14.05 9.03 -4.53
CA GLU A 30 13.05 9.36 -5.55
C GLU A 30 12.54 10.81 -5.44
N LYS A 31 12.41 11.31 -4.21
CA LYS A 31 11.90 12.65 -3.94
C LYS A 31 12.87 13.75 -4.39
N LEU A 32 14.16 13.64 -4.03
CA LEU A 32 15.16 14.67 -4.32
C LEU A 32 14.67 16.09 -3.95
N GLU A 33 14.83 17.05 -4.87
CA GLU A 33 14.37 18.44 -4.73
C GLU A 33 12.96 18.66 -5.31
N LYS A 34 12.18 17.59 -5.58
CA LYS A 34 10.81 17.71 -6.05
C LYS A 34 9.96 18.41 -4.98
N THR A 35 9.11 19.32 -5.44
CA THR A 35 8.09 19.99 -4.64
C THR A 35 7.02 20.49 -5.61
N GLY A 36 5.86 20.88 -5.08
CA GLY A 36 4.73 21.27 -5.91
C GLY A 36 5.01 22.45 -6.85
N ASP A 37 4.12 22.63 -7.81
CA ASP A 37 4.10 23.72 -8.78
C ASP A 37 2.71 24.40 -8.84
N GLY A 38 2.50 25.29 -9.82
CA GLY A 38 1.24 26.02 -9.97
C GLY A 38 0.03 25.13 -10.31
N ASN A 39 0.23 23.92 -10.82
CA ASN A 39 -0.83 22.98 -11.16
C ASN A 39 -1.07 21.94 -10.06
N HIS A 40 0.01 21.54 -9.38
CA HIS A 40 -0.01 20.58 -8.28
C HIS A 40 0.73 21.20 -7.09
N PRO A 41 0.03 21.89 -6.18
CA PRO A 41 0.68 22.69 -5.14
C PRO A 41 1.54 21.87 -4.17
N ARG A 42 1.39 20.54 -4.15
CA ARG A 42 2.17 19.61 -3.34
C ARG A 42 2.13 18.20 -3.92
N PHE A 43 3.24 17.48 -3.82
CA PHE A 43 3.38 16.10 -4.30
C PHE A 43 3.37 15.05 -3.18
N PHE A 44 3.72 15.43 -1.96
CA PHE A 44 3.96 14.47 -0.88
C PHE A 44 3.02 14.68 0.29
N ILE A 45 2.67 13.55 0.90
CA ILE A 45 1.99 13.48 2.19
C ILE A 45 2.99 13.90 3.28
N HIS A 46 2.59 14.83 4.12
CA HIS A 46 3.27 15.22 5.33
C HIS A 46 2.74 14.39 6.51
N PRO A 47 3.51 13.42 7.03
CA PRO A 47 3.01 12.43 8.00
C PRO A 47 2.55 13.01 9.34
N TYR A 48 2.93 14.25 9.66
CA TYR A 48 2.51 14.93 10.90
C TYR A 48 1.33 15.90 10.74
N PHE A 49 1.04 16.34 9.51
CA PHE A 49 0.11 17.46 9.29
C PHE A 49 -1.06 17.08 8.41
N ASP A 50 -0.92 16.09 7.54
CA ASP A 50 -2.06 15.60 6.80
C ASP A 50 -2.94 14.72 7.66
N VAL A 51 -4.23 15.03 7.64
CA VAL A 51 -5.29 14.23 8.21
C VAL A 51 -6.21 13.88 7.06
N PHE A 52 -6.53 12.60 6.93
CA PHE A 52 -7.38 12.07 5.87
C PHE A 52 -8.77 11.77 6.43
N SER A 53 -9.78 11.81 5.56
CA SER A 53 -11.18 11.51 5.84
C SER A 53 -11.40 10.08 6.35
N ILE A 54 -10.51 9.16 6.00
CA ILE A 54 -10.52 7.76 6.40
C ILE A 54 -9.12 7.30 6.84
N PRO A 55 -9.02 6.28 7.73
CA PRO A 55 -7.73 5.85 8.26
C PRO A 55 -6.89 5.04 7.26
N ARG A 56 -7.50 4.31 6.31
CA ARG A 56 -6.79 3.55 5.26
C ARG A 56 -6.82 4.33 3.95
N ILE A 57 -5.67 4.86 3.54
CA ILE A 57 -5.58 5.79 2.40
C ILE A 57 -5.08 5.11 1.13
N VAL A 58 -4.52 3.91 1.24
CA VAL A 58 -4.06 3.10 0.11
C VAL A 58 -4.93 1.86 -0.04
N ASP A 59 -5.24 1.53 -1.29
CA ASP A 59 -5.91 0.30 -1.69
C ASP A 59 -5.05 -0.48 -2.70
N LEU A 60 -5.30 -1.79 -2.78
CA LEU A 60 -4.62 -2.69 -3.69
C LEU A 60 -5.68 -3.42 -4.53
N ALA A 61 -5.61 -3.30 -5.85
CA ALA A 61 -6.35 -4.18 -6.74
C ALA A 61 -5.53 -5.46 -7.00
N ILE A 62 -6.20 -6.61 -6.97
CA ILE A 62 -5.64 -7.91 -7.32
C ILE A 62 -6.47 -8.47 -8.46
N ASP A 63 -5.94 -8.40 -9.68
CA ASP A 63 -6.71 -8.76 -10.88
C ASP A 63 -6.30 -10.12 -11.41
N ALA A 64 -7.29 -10.81 -11.98
CA ALA A 64 -7.14 -12.09 -12.66
C ALA A 64 -6.13 -12.00 -13.84
N PRO A 65 -5.52 -13.13 -14.24
CA PRO A 65 -5.78 -14.50 -13.79
C PRO A 65 -5.13 -14.80 -12.42
N TYR A 66 -5.85 -15.51 -11.53
CA TYR A 66 -5.41 -15.68 -10.12
C TYR A 66 -4.33 -16.76 -9.92
N ASP A 67 -4.02 -17.56 -10.93
CA ASP A 67 -2.81 -18.38 -10.94
C ASP A 67 -1.53 -17.51 -11.07
N ALA A 68 -1.64 -16.35 -11.72
CA ALA A 68 -0.58 -15.36 -11.89
C ALA A 68 -1.13 -13.92 -11.80
N PRO A 69 -1.57 -13.48 -10.61
CA PRO A 69 -2.30 -12.22 -10.46
C PRO A 69 -1.42 -11.00 -10.74
N THR A 70 -2.09 -9.93 -11.16
CA THR A 70 -1.49 -8.59 -11.23
C THR A 70 -1.89 -7.77 -10.01
N PHE A 71 -1.07 -6.75 -9.70
CA PHE A 71 -1.19 -5.96 -8.49
C PHE A 71 -1.10 -4.47 -8.85
N GLU A 72 -2.10 -3.69 -8.47
CA GLU A 72 -2.12 -2.24 -8.67
C GLU A 72 -2.37 -1.53 -7.35
N LEU A 73 -1.41 -0.68 -6.94
CA LEU A 73 -1.58 0.21 -5.81
C LEU A 73 -2.26 1.50 -6.25
N ARG A 74 -3.29 1.90 -5.52
CA ARG A 74 -4.09 3.10 -5.82
C ARG A 74 -4.54 3.80 -4.54
N PRO A 75 -5.00 5.07 -4.63
CA PRO A 75 -5.71 5.70 -3.53
C PRO A 75 -6.94 4.89 -3.14
N HIS A 76 -7.29 4.88 -1.86
CA HIS A 76 -8.52 4.23 -1.40
C HIS A 76 -9.75 4.89 -2.04
N PRO A 77 -10.72 4.11 -2.54
CA PRO A 77 -11.87 4.65 -3.31
C PRO A 77 -12.76 5.60 -2.52
N ASP A 78 -12.82 5.43 -1.19
CA ASP A 78 -13.66 6.26 -0.30
C ASP A 78 -12.99 7.58 0.14
N LEU A 79 -11.78 7.90 -0.36
CA LEU A 79 -11.13 9.18 -0.10
C LEU A 79 -11.87 10.33 -0.79
N LEU A 80 -11.76 11.53 -0.20
CA LEU A 80 -12.18 12.74 -0.89
C LEU A 80 -11.33 12.98 -2.15
N PRO A 81 -11.85 13.64 -3.20
CA PRO A 81 -11.14 13.80 -4.47
C PRO A 81 -9.74 14.41 -4.35
N GLU A 82 -9.56 15.41 -3.49
CA GLU A 82 -8.29 16.07 -3.22
C GLU A 82 -7.30 15.16 -2.48
N GLU A 83 -7.79 14.31 -1.58
CA GLU A 83 -7.00 13.33 -0.85
C GLU A 83 -6.53 12.21 -1.77
N ALA A 84 -7.45 11.69 -2.59
CA ALA A 84 -7.14 10.69 -3.60
C ALA A 84 -6.09 11.21 -4.60
N THR A 85 -6.21 12.47 -5.01
CA THR A 85 -5.23 13.13 -5.86
C THR A 85 -3.86 13.18 -5.18
N LEU A 86 -3.79 13.65 -3.93
CA LEU A 86 -2.53 13.72 -3.18
C LEU A 86 -1.89 12.33 -2.98
N VAL A 87 -2.67 11.32 -2.58
CA VAL A 87 -2.18 9.96 -2.40
C VAL A 87 -1.66 9.40 -3.73
N GLY A 88 -2.40 9.59 -4.82
CA GLY A 88 -2.01 9.10 -6.15
C GLY A 88 -0.71 9.74 -6.62
N VAL A 89 -0.58 11.06 -6.45
CA VAL A 89 0.67 11.78 -6.75
C VAL A 89 1.81 11.31 -5.86
N HIS A 90 1.59 11.12 -4.55
CA HIS A 90 2.61 10.64 -3.63
C HIS A 90 3.12 9.24 -4.00
N LEU A 91 2.20 8.30 -4.31
CA LEU A 91 2.54 6.95 -4.74
C LEU A 91 3.38 6.97 -6.02
N ARG A 92 3.01 7.81 -6.99
CA ARG A 92 3.71 7.95 -8.27
C ARG A 92 5.07 8.61 -8.12
N GLU A 93 5.15 9.76 -7.48
CA GLU A 93 6.40 10.54 -7.39
C GLU A 93 7.49 9.87 -6.56
N LEU A 94 7.11 8.96 -5.66
CA LEU A 94 8.02 8.12 -4.87
C LEU A 94 8.20 6.72 -5.43
N ASP A 95 7.63 6.39 -6.60
CA ASP A 95 7.69 5.07 -7.22
C ASP A 95 7.34 3.92 -6.25
N VAL A 96 6.29 4.10 -5.44
CA VAL A 96 5.85 3.10 -4.46
C VAL A 96 5.41 1.79 -5.16
N PRO A 97 4.61 1.83 -6.25
CA PRO A 97 4.14 0.60 -6.90
C PRO A 97 5.27 -0.33 -7.37
N ALA A 98 6.29 0.19 -8.04
CA ALA A 98 7.37 -0.64 -8.57
C ALA A 98 8.20 -1.30 -7.46
N ARG A 99 8.36 -0.63 -6.32
CA ARG A 99 9.14 -1.16 -5.18
C ARG A 99 8.39 -2.26 -4.41
N TYR A 100 7.06 -2.16 -4.31
CA TYR A 100 6.26 -3.09 -3.52
C TYR A 100 5.60 -4.23 -4.32
N VAL A 101 5.63 -4.21 -5.65
CA VAL A 101 5.10 -5.32 -6.47
C VAL A 101 5.72 -6.68 -6.11
N ARG A 102 7.03 -6.71 -5.79
CA ARG A 102 7.72 -7.94 -5.36
C ARG A 102 7.22 -8.42 -4.01
N PHE A 103 6.92 -7.49 -3.10
CA PHE A 103 6.34 -7.81 -1.79
C PHE A 103 4.98 -8.49 -1.96
N PHE A 104 4.07 -7.90 -2.75
CA PHE A 104 2.73 -8.49 -2.95
C PHE A 104 2.78 -9.85 -3.63
N ARG A 105 3.68 -10.05 -4.62
CA ARG A 105 3.90 -11.38 -5.22
C ARG A 105 4.36 -12.42 -4.20
N ASN A 106 5.23 -12.03 -3.27
CA ASN A 106 5.72 -12.94 -2.23
C ASN A 106 4.65 -13.26 -1.18
N GLU A 107 3.88 -12.25 -0.74
CA GLU A 107 2.75 -12.47 0.16
C GLU A 107 1.66 -13.31 -0.50
N TYR A 108 1.40 -13.15 -1.80
CA TYR A 108 0.48 -14.02 -2.54
C TYR A 108 0.92 -15.48 -2.57
N ARG A 109 2.20 -15.75 -2.83
CA ARG A 109 2.75 -17.12 -2.74
C ARG A 109 2.63 -17.70 -1.33
N ARG A 110 2.83 -16.87 -0.31
CA ARG A 110 2.66 -17.28 1.09
C ARG A 110 1.19 -17.60 1.39
N LEU A 111 0.26 -16.76 0.93
CA LEU A 111 -1.17 -16.99 1.04
C LEU A 111 -1.56 -18.32 0.40
N ILE A 112 -1.14 -18.59 -0.84
CA ILE A 112 -1.45 -19.85 -1.54
C ILE A 112 -0.96 -21.07 -0.75
N ARG A 113 0.28 -21.04 -0.25
CA ARG A 113 0.81 -22.13 0.60
C ARG A 113 0.03 -22.31 1.90
N ASN A 114 -0.43 -21.22 2.51
CA ASN A 114 -1.27 -21.29 3.70
C ASN A 114 -2.64 -21.88 3.38
N VAL A 115 -3.29 -21.41 2.30
CA VAL A 115 -4.61 -21.89 1.87
C VAL A 115 -4.60 -23.38 1.54
N VAL A 116 -3.55 -23.90 0.89
CA VAL A 116 -3.39 -25.35 0.67
C VAL A 116 -3.44 -26.11 2.00
N LYS A 117 -2.73 -25.63 3.04
CA LYS A 117 -2.75 -26.25 4.37
C LYS A 117 -4.12 -26.13 5.05
N LEU A 118 -4.79 -24.99 4.91
CA LEU A 118 -6.12 -24.77 5.46
C LEU A 118 -7.15 -25.71 4.83
N ARG A 119 -7.11 -25.90 3.51
CA ARG A 119 -7.97 -26.85 2.78
C ARG A 119 -7.77 -28.28 3.28
N VAL A 120 -6.52 -28.73 3.42
CA VAL A 120 -6.19 -30.07 3.94
C VAL A 120 -6.69 -30.25 5.38
N ALA A 121 -6.62 -29.21 6.20
CA ALA A 121 -7.08 -29.22 7.58
C ALA A 121 -8.59 -28.98 7.75
N GLY A 122 -9.32 -28.68 6.68
CA GLY A 122 -10.75 -28.32 6.74
C GLY A 122 -11.04 -27.02 7.51
N LEU A 123 -10.07 -26.10 7.57
CA LEU A 123 -10.21 -24.84 8.29
C LEU A 123 -10.88 -23.75 7.43
N PRO A 124 -11.65 -22.82 8.05
CA PRO A 124 -12.35 -21.78 7.30
C PRO A 124 -11.36 -20.77 6.72
N ILE A 125 -11.25 -20.74 5.39
CA ILE A 125 -10.26 -19.93 4.65
C ILE A 125 -10.49 -18.43 4.89
N GLU A 126 -11.70 -17.93 4.60
CA GLU A 126 -12.03 -16.51 4.70
C GLU A 126 -11.85 -15.98 6.13
N ALA A 127 -12.38 -16.68 7.12
CA ALA A 127 -12.23 -16.31 8.53
C ALA A 127 -10.75 -16.33 8.99
N THR A 128 -9.94 -17.25 8.47
CA THR A 128 -8.50 -17.28 8.77
C THR A 128 -7.77 -16.10 8.13
N ILE A 129 -8.10 -15.75 6.89
CA ILE A 129 -7.54 -14.59 6.19
C ILE A 129 -7.92 -13.28 6.92
N ASP A 130 -9.16 -13.18 7.40
CA ASP A 130 -9.61 -12.04 8.20
C ASP A 130 -8.82 -11.91 9.51
N GLY A 131 -8.54 -13.04 10.17
CA GLY A 131 -7.62 -13.07 11.31
C GLY A 131 -6.20 -12.56 10.97
N PHE A 132 -5.68 -12.85 9.78
CA PHE A 132 -4.41 -12.26 9.33
C PHE A 132 -4.55 -10.75 9.08
N ARG A 133 -5.62 -10.30 8.42
CA ARG A 133 -5.88 -8.88 8.18
C ARG A 133 -5.86 -8.12 9.51
N GLU A 134 -6.68 -8.53 10.48
CA GLU A 134 -6.76 -7.90 11.81
C GLU A 134 -5.41 -7.91 12.53
N GLY A 135 -4.66 -9.01 12.46
CA GLY A 135 -3.31 -9.10 13.06
C GLY A 135 -2.28 -8.12 12.50
N PHE A 136 -2.54 -7.50 11.34
CA PHE A 136 -1.70 -6.48 10.72
C PHE A 136 -2.31 -5.06 10.75
N ALA A 137 -3.47 -4.87 11.39
CA ALA A 137 -4.13 -3.57 11.48
C ALA A 137 -3.40 -2.57 12.39
N ASP A 138 -2.62 -3.07 13.36
CA ASP A 138 -1.86 -2.25 14.28
C ASP A 138 -0.39 -2.08 13.84
N PRO A 139 0.21 -0.88 14.00
CA PRO A 139 -0.39 0.34 14.53
C PRO A 139 -1.17 1.15 13.47
N THR A 140 -1.27 0.66 12.23
CA THR A 140 -1.96 1.37 11.15
C THR A 140 -2.56 0.42 10.10
N PRO A 141 -3.77 0.70 9.60
CA PRO A 141 -4.38 -0.09 8.52
C PRO A 141 -3.71 0.13 7.15
N ASN A 142 -2.67 0.97 7.09
CA ASN A 142 -1.84 1.17 5.89
C ASN A 142 -0.60 0.28 5.84
N SER A 143 -0.46 -0.69 6.76
CA SER A 143 0.59 -1.70 6.64
C SER A 143 0.38 -2.52 5.36
N TRP A 144 1.47 -2.91 4.68
CA TRP A 144 1.37 -3.59 3.38
C TRP A 144 0.66 -4.93 3.47
N GLN A 145 0.83 -5.66 4.58
CA GLN A 145 0.09 -6.89 4.85
C GLN A 145 -1.40 -6.62 5.07
N HIS A 146 -1.76 -5.60 5.86
CA HIS A 146 -3.18 -5.26 6.07
C HIS A 146 -3.85 -4.87 4.75
N VAL A 147 -3.20 -4.02 3.94
CA VAL A 147 -3.67 -3.65 2.60
C VAL A 147 -3.83 -4.89 1.71
N PHE A 148 -2.86 -5.80 1.71
CA PHE A 148 -2.92 -7.03 0.93
C PHE A 148 -4.09 -7.94 1.34
N TYR A 149 -4.25 -8.25 2.62
CA TYR A 149 -5.34 -9.13 3.06
C TYR A 149 -6.72 -8.47 2.95
N SER A 150 -6.80 -7.13 3.10
CA SER A 150 -8.02 -6.38 2.80
C SER A 150 -8.43 -6.51 1.34
N ALA A 151 -7.47 -6.43 0.41
CA ALA A 151 -7.72 -6.61 -1.01
C ALA A 151 -8.15 -8.05 -1.37
N VAL A 152 -7.59 -9.05 -0.68
CA VAL A 152 -8.01 -10.46 -0.86
C VAL A 152 -9.46 -10.65 -0.41
N LEU A 153 -9.82 -10.18 0.78
CA LEU A 153 -11.18 -10.31 1.33
C LEU A 153 -12.21 -9.48 0.55
N GLY A 154 -11.81 -8.33 0.03
CA GLY A 154 -12.65 -7.50 -0.84
C GLY A 154 -12.88 -8.08 -2.24
N ASN A 155 -12.26 -9.22 -2.58
CA ASN A 155 -12.29 -9.80 -3.91
C ASN A 155 -12.96 -11.19 -3.89
N ALA A 156 -14.29 -11.21 -4.05
CA ALA A 156 -15.09 -12.44 -4.00
C ALA A 156 -14.63 -13.50 -5.02
N ALA A 157 -14.21 -13.10 -6.22
CA ALA A 157 -13.74 -14.03 -7.24
C ALA A 157 -12.38 -14.65 -6.87
N LEU A 158 -11.50 -13.90 -6.20
CA LEU A 158 -10.27 -14.45 -5.64
C LEU A 158 -10.55 -15.39 -4.46
N ILE A 159 -11.47 -15.06 -3.55
CA ILE A 159 -11.88 -15.96 -2.46
C ILE A 159 -12.44 -17.28 -3.00
N GLU A 160 -13.25 -17.22 -4.05
CA GLU A 160 -13.78 -18.40 -4.74
C GLU A 160 -12.65 -19.25 -5.35
N PHE A 161 -11.69 -18.62 -6.04
CA PHE A 161 -10.49 -19.29 -6.53
C PHE A 161 -9.69 -19.95 -5.41
N LEU A 162 -9.44 -19.23 -4.31
CA LEU A 162 -8.72 -19.72 -3.13
C LEU A 162 -9.47 -20.85 -2.42
N THR A 163 -10.79 -20.95 -2.56
CA THR A 163 -11.59 -21.99 -1.90
C THR A 163 -11.74 -23.24 -2.77
N ASN A 164 -12.04 -23.07 -4.06
CA ASN A 164 -12.55 -24.17 -4.90
C ASN A 164 -11.66 -24.53 -6.09
N ALA A 165 -10.80 -23.63 -6.59
CA ALA A 165 -9.98 -23.90 -7.78
C ALA A 165 -8.74 -24.76 -7.48
N GLU A 166 -8.12 -25.32 -8.51
CA GLU A 166 -6.80 -25.93 -8.40
C GLU A 166 -5.74 -24.85 -8.20
N LEU A 167 -5.01 -24.91 -7.08
CA LEU A 167 -4.04 -23.88 -6.72
C LEU A 167 -2.66 -24.17 -7.33
N PRO A 168 -1.95 -23.14 -7.84
CA PRO A 168 -0.63 -23.32 -8.40
C PRO A 168 0.36 -23.86 -7.34
N ALA A 169 1.17 -24.83 -7.75
CA ALA A 169 2.28 -25.33 -6.94
C ALA A 169 3.46 -24.35 -7.02
N TYR A 170 3.63 -23.54 -5.99
CA TYR A 170 4.83 -22.73 -5.84
C TYR A 170 5.92 -23.53 -5.13
N PRO A 171 7.17 -23.55 -5.67
CA PRO A 171 8.30 -24.16 -5.00
C PRO A 171 8.65 -23.48 -3.66
#